data_AF-A0A6B3GH53-F1
#
_entry.id   AF-A0A6B3GH53-F1
#
_cell.length_a   1.000
_cell.length_b   1.000
_cell.length_c   1.000
_cell.angle_alpha   90.00
_cell.angle_beta   90.00
_cell.angle_gamma   90.00
#
_symmetry.space_group_name_H-M   'P 1'
#
loop_
_entity.id
_entity.type
_entity.pdbx_description
1 polymer ?
#
loop_
_entity_poly.entity_id
_entity_poly.type
_entity_poly.pdbx_seq_one_letter_code
_entity_poly.pdbx_strand_id
1 'polypeptide(L)'
;MADAIEAAYANWGTGGEPSRINVRAKVEWAGVYQPGNSGVRRVRIEGLKTEKMRAVREAAGKARKLSGKARTAKPSGSYRAKGWEAQFRQLFKTGKGYEAMSKAGVSATKQTLDRWLKGEQAPNKANREAIGRAYEGMRGRPVTEARDAAQAAAKQAAEALTEAMRDRYGSNVRFRDIESFDFE
;
A
#
# COMPACT_ATOMS: atom_id res chain seq x y z
N MET A 1 11.63 -0.52 4.65
CA MET A 1 11.76 -1.09 3.28
C MET A 1 10.72 -0.50 2.33
N ALA A 2 9.43 -0.54 2.67
CA ALA A 2 8.37 0.11 1.88
C ALA A 2 8.59 1.62 1.75
N ASP A 3 8.88 2.32 2.86
CA ASP A 3 8.99 3.80 2.87
C ASP A 3 10.11 4.35 1.98
N ALA A 4 11.27 3.70 1.95
CA ALA A 4 12.40 4.16 1.14
C ALA A 4 12.24 3.87 -0.35
N ILE A 5 11.61 2.75 -0.70
CA ILE A 5 11.23 2.43 -2.09
C ILE A 5 10.09 3.38 -2.53
N GLU A 6 9.12 3.67 -1.67
CA GLU A 6 8.06 4.64 -1.97
C GLU A 6 8.58 6.08 -2.13
N ALA A 7 9.52 6.52 -1.27
CA ALA A 7 10.15 7.84 -1.34
C ALA A 7 11.03 8.03 -2.58
N ALA A 8 11.77 6.99 -2.94
CA ALA A 8 12.51 6.85 -4.19
C ALA A 8 11.65 7.06 -5.45
N TYR A 9 10.54 6.34 -5.55
CA TYR A 9 9.58 6.54 -6.64
C TYR A 9 8.90 7.91 -6.58
N ALA A 10 8.89 8.56 -5.41
CA ALA A 10 8.38 9.93 -5.27
C ALA A 10 9.26 10.97 -5.93
N ASN A 11 10.58 10.81 -5.82
CA ASN A 11 11.55 11.81 -6.26
C ASN A 11 11.93 11.69 -7.75
N TRP A 12 11.65 10.57 -8.42
CA TRP A 12 11.99 10.30 -9.83
C TRP A 12 11.46 11.32 -10.85
N GLY A 13 10.33 12.00 -10.60
CA GLY A 13 9.71 12.89 -11.60
C GLY A 13 9.11 12.14 -12.80
N THR A 14 8.73 12.84 -13.88
CA THR A 14 7.96 12.28 -15.03
C THR A 14 8.80 11.75 -16.20
N GLY A 15 10.13 11.77 -16.12
CA GLY A 15 11.01 11.44 -17.25
C GLY A 15 11.21 9.94 -17.49
N GLY A 16 10.87 9.48 -18.71
CA GLY A 16 11.43 8.32 -19.41
C GLY A 16 11.38 6.92 -18.78
N GLU A 17 11.74 5.90 -19.57
CA GLU A 17 12.07 4.57 -19.05
C GLU A 17 13.49 4.57 -18.46
N PRO A 18 13.67 4.17 -17.19
CA PRO A 18 14.97 4.14 -16.57
C PRO A 18 15.90 3.08 -17.20
N SER A 19 17.14 3.47 -17.43
CA SER A 19 18.22 2.63 -17.96
C SER A 19 19.10 2.00 -16.87
N ARG A 20 19.09 2.56 -15.66
CA ARG A 20 19.90 2.17 -14.49
C ARG A 20 19.07 2.24 -13.20
N ILE A 21 19.54 1.56 -12.17
CA ILE A 21 19.07 1.70 -10.78
C ILE A 21 20.28 1.91 -9.87
N ASN A 22 20.17 2.88 -8.98
CA ASN A 22 21.07 3.19 -7.89
C ASN A 22 20.34 2.89 -6.57
N VAL A 23 20.79 1.89 -5.82
CA VAL A 23 20.24 1.59 -4.49
C VAL A 23 21.26 1.97 -3.43
N ARG A 24 20.86 2.73 -2.41
CA ARG A 24 21.61 2.88 -1.16
C ARG A 24 20.98 2.00 -0.10
N ALA A 25 21.69 0.98 0.37
CA ALA A 25 21.19 0.04 1.37
C ALA A 25 22.34 -0.63 2.14
N LYS A 26 22.03 -1.25 3.27
CA LYS A 26 22.87 -2.31 3.84
C LYS A 26 22.81 -3.51 2.90
N VAL A 27 23.95 -3.99 2.41
CA VAL A 27 23.99 -5.05 1.41
C VAL A 27 24.61 -6.30 2.00
N GLU A 28 23.86 -7.39 1.94
CA GLU A 28 24.37 -8.73 2.22
C GLU A 28 24.59 -9.47 0.91
N TRP A 29 25.82 -9.95 0.71
CA TRP A 29 26.23 -10.77 -0.43
C TRP A 29 26.49 -12.19 0.07
N ALA A 30 25.74 -13.17 -0.45
CA ALA A 30 25.89 -14.57 -0.06
C ALA A 30 25.85 -14.82 1.47
N GLY A 31 25.06 -14.01 2.19
CA GLY A 31 24.94 -14.08 3.66
C GLY A 31 26.02 -13.30 4.43
N VAL A 32 26.98 -12.68 3.75
CA VAL A 32 28.00 -11.82 4.36
C VAL A 32 27.58 -10.36 4.20
N TYR A 33 27.40 -9.66 5.32
CA TYR A 33 27.19 -8.22 5.32
C TYR A 33 28.45 -7.51 4.81
N GLN A 34 28.31 -6.69 3.77
CA GLN A 34 29.40 -5.88 3.24
C GLN A 34 29.17 -4.41 3.61
N PRO A 35 29.84 -3.88 4.64
CA PRO A 35 29.70 -2.48 5.02
C PRO A 35 30.26 -1.57 3.91
N GLY A 36 29.51 -0.52 3.58
CA GLY A 36 30.04 0.64 2.84
C GLY A 36 30.56 1.71 3.78
N ASN A 37 31.05 2.83 3.23
CA ASN A 37 31.36 4.01 4.05
C ASN A 37 30.07 4.48 4.74
N SER A 38 30.05 4.65 6.06
CA SER A 38 28.86 4.85 6.94
C SER A 38 27.92 3.64 7.13
N GLY A 39 28.32 2.42 6.73
CA GLY A 39 27.50 1.22 6.91
C GLY A 39 26.41 1.02 5.85
N VAL A 40 26.41 1.81 4.78
CA VAL A 40 25.44 1.69 3.67
C VAL A 40 26.21 1.75 2.36
N ARG A 41 25.86 0.90 1.39
CA ARG A 41 26.55 0.81 0.09
C ARG A 41 25.64 1.27 -1.03
N ARG A 42 26.21 2.04 -1.97
CA ARG A 42 25.58 2.33 -3.25
C ARG A 42 25.84 1.18 -4.21
N VAL A 43 24.79 0.53 -4.70
CA VAL A 43 24.87 -0.51 -5.73
C VAL A 43 24.30 0.05 -7.02
N ARG A 44 25.14 0.09 -8.05
CA ARG A 44 24.76 0.47 -9.41
C ARG A 44 24.41 -0.78 -10.20
N ILE A 45 23.21 -0.77 -10.77
CA ILE A 45 22.67 -1.88 -11.54
C ILE A 45 22.54 -1.43 -12.98
N GLU A 46 23.46 -1.89 -13.82
CA GLU A 46 23.50 -1.55 -15.24
C GLU A 46 22.70 -2.55 -16.08
N GLY A 47 22.24 -2.14 -17.26
CA GLY A 47 21.65 -3.06 -18.23
C GLY A 47 20.17 -3.38 -18.01
N LEU A 48 19.37 -2.45 -17.46
CA LEU A 48 17.92 -2.62 -17.31
C LEU A 48 17.19 -2.90 -18.62
N LYS A 49 17.80 -2.52 -19.75
CA LYS A 49 17.27 -2.73 -21.10
C LYS A 49 17.32 -4.18 -21.58
N THR A 50 18.06 -5.06 -20.91
CA THR A 50 18.13 -6.47 -21.27
C THR A 50 16.80 -7.19 -20.99
N GLU A 51 16.46 -8.23 -21.77
CA GLU A 51 15.32 -9.11 -21.48
C GLU A 51 15.36 -9.65 -20.05
N LYS A 52 16.57 -9.91 -19.54
CA LYS A 52 16.84 -10.36 -18.16
C LYS A 52 16.38 -9.36 -17.09
N MET A 53 16.21 -8.08 -17.41
CA MET A 53 15.77 -7.02 -16.48
C MET A 53 14.36 -6.49 -16.80
N ARG A 54 13.63 -7.14 -17.71
CA ARG A 54 12.26 -6.76 -18.10
C ARG A 54 11.30 -6.83 -16.92
N ALA A 55 11.32 -7.92 -16.14
CA ALA A 55 10.47 -8.10 -14.97
C ALA A 55 10.70 -7.01 -13.90
N VAL A 56 11.96 -6.61 -13.69
CA VAL A 56 12.31 -5.52 -12.77
C VAL A 56 11.71 -4.20 -13.24
N ARG A 57 11.84 -3.86 -14.54
CA ARG A 57 11.26 -2.63 -15.11
C ARG A 57 9.74 -2.62 -15.04
N GLU A 58 9.08 -3.72 -15.38
CA GLU A 58 7.62 -3.83 -15.33
C GLU A 58 7.09 -3.68 -13.90
N ALA A 59 7.68 -4.40 -12.96
CA ALA A 59 7.33 -4.30 -11.54
C ALA A 59 7.58 -2.89 -11.02
N ALA A 60 8.69 -2.27 -11.42
CA ALA A 60 9.03 -0.91 -11.03
C ALA A 60 8.08 0.15 -11.60
N GLY A 61 7.74 0.05 -12.88
CA GLY A 61 6.77 0.93 -13.54
C GLY A 61 5.39 0.81 -12.91
N LYS A 62 4.97 -0.41 -12.55
CA LYS A 62 3.72 -0.67 -11.83
C LYS A 62 3.72 -0.04 -10.43
N ALA A 63 4.80 -0.22 -9.67
CA ALA A 63 4.97 0.38 -8.34
C ALA A 63 4.85 1.91 -8.40
N ARG A 64 5.53 2.54 -9.36
CA ARG A 64 5.44 3.99 -9.61
C ARG A 64 4.01 4.45 -9.89
N LYS A 65 3.32 3.78 -10.84
CA LYS A 65 1.94 4.12 -11.22
C LYS A 65 1.00 4.03 -10.02
N LEU A 66 1.13 2.99 -9.20
CA LEU A 66 0.28 2.78 -8.03
C LEU A 66 0.62 3.75 -6.89
N SER A 67 1.89 4.08 -6.66
CA SER A 67 2.28 5.13 -5.71
C SER A 67 1.71 6.51 -6.10
N GLY A 68 1.76 6.87 -7.39
CA GLY A 68 1.13 8.10 -7.89
C GLY A 68 -0.39 8.11 -7.69
N LYS A 69 -1.06 6.96 -7.90
CA LYS A 69 -2.48 6.80 -7.60
C LYS A 69 -2.77 6.91 -6.10
N ALA A 70 -1.93 6.33 -5.24
CA ALA A 70 -2.10 6.39 -3.79
C ALA A 70 -1.99 7.82 -3.25
N ARG A 71 -1.08 8.64 -3.78
CA ARG A 71 -0.93 10.06 -3.38
C ARG A 71 -2.13 10.92 -3.75
N THR A 72 -2.77 10.60 -4.86
CA THR A 72 -3.92 11.35 -5.38
C THR A 72 -5.26 10.72 -5.00
N ALA A 73 -5.25 9.58 -4.29
CA ALA A 73 -6.45 8.91 -3.85
C ALA A 73 -7.22 9.78 -2.86
N LYS A 74 -8.54 9.87 -3.08
CA LYS A 74 -9.44 10.67 -2.25
C LYS A 74 -10.44 9.75 -1.53
N PRO A 75 -10.92 10.14 -0.35
CA PRO A 75 -12.04 9.46 0.29
C PRO A 75 -13.26 9.43 -0.63
N SER A 76 -14.11 8.41 -0.45
CA SER A 76 -15.31 8.25 -1.26
C SER A 76 -16.23 9.46 -1.15
N GLY A 77 -16.56 10.06 -2.29
CA GLY A 77 -17.48 11.20 -2.37
C GLY A 77 -18.94 10.85 -2.08
N SER A 78 -19.32 9.57 -2.11
CA SER A 78 -20.70 9.11 -1.84
C SER A 78 -21.03 9.01 -0.35
N TYR A 79 -20.01 8.98 0.51
CA TYR A 79 -20.16 8.92 1.96
C TYR A 79 -20.14 10.34 2.55
N ARG A 80 -21.29 11.03 2.53
CA ARG A 80 -21.50 12.40 3.09
C ARG A 80 -22.55 12.52 4.21
N ALA A 81 -23.20 11.42 4.58
CA ALA A 81 -24.19 11.37 5.64
C ALA A 81 -23.64 11.88 6.98
N LYS A 82 -24.46 12.68 7.67
CA LYS A 82 -24.23 13.14 9.04
C LYS A 82 -25.23 12.47 9.98
N GLY A 83 -24.79 12.11 11.18
CA GLY A 83 -25.61 11.43 12.17
C GLY A 83 -25.68 9.91 11.96
N TRP A 84 -25.83 9.18 13.06
CA TRP A 84 -25.69 7.72 13.08
C TRP A 84 -26.74 7.01 12.23
N GLU A 85 -27.97 7.52 12.15
CA GLU A 85 -29.07 6.90 11.38
C GLU A 85 -28.77 6.86 9.88
N ALA A 86 -28.35 8.00 9.33
CA ALA A 86 -28.04 8.13 7.92
C ALA A 86 -26.78 7.33 7.56
N GLN A 87 -25.78 7.34 8.43
CA GLN A 87 -24.57 6.51 8.29
C GLN A 87 -24.90 5.02 8.31
N PHE A 88 -25.71 4.58 9.28
CA PHE A 88 -26.19 3.20 9.39
C PHE A 88 -26.95 2.77 8.14
N ARG A 89 -27.91 3.57 7.66
CA ARG A 89 -28.66 3.28 6.43
C ARG A 89 -27.77 3.14 5.21
N GLN A 90 -26.69 3.92 5.10
CA GLN A 90 -25.74 3.76 3.98
C GLN A 90 -24.93 2.47 4.11
N LEU A 91 -24.45 2.14 5.31
CA LEU A 91 -23.71 0.89 5.56
C LEU A 91 -24.58 -0.35 5.30
N PHE A 92 -25.83 -0.33 5.76
CA PHE A 92 -26.77 -1.45 5.65
C PHE A 92 -27.16 -1.81 4.21
N LYS A 93 -26.95 -0.91 3.24
CA LYS A 93 -27.28 -1.13 1.81
C LYS A 93 -26.32 -2.07 1.09
N THR A 94 -25.16 -2.38 1.66
CA THR A 94 -24.11 -3.13 0.95
C THR A 94 -23.52 -4.22 1.83
N GLY A 95 -23.17 -5.38 1.26
CA GLY A 95 -22.49 -6.45 2.00
C GLY A 95 -21.20 -5.97 2.67
N LYS A 96 -20.41 -5.14 1.97
CA LYS A 96 -19.20 -4.52 2.52
C LYS A 96 -19.47 -3.61 3.73
N GLY A 97 -20.63 -2.95 3.78
CA GLY A 97 -21.01 -2.13 4.92
C GLY A 97 -21.38 -2.96 6.15
N TYR A 98 -21.99 -4.14 5.97
CA TYR A 98 -22.18 -5.10 7.06
C TYR A 98 -20.86 -5.59 7.63
N GLU A 99 -19.91 -5.96 6.77
CA GLU A 99 -18.57 -6.36 7.21
C GLU A 99 -17.86 -5.22 7.96
N ALA A 100 -17.98 -3.99 7.47
CA ALA A 100 -17.41 -2.82 8.13
C ALA A 100 -18.01 -2.59 9.52
N MET A 101 -19.34 -2.75 9.67
CA MET A 101 -20.01 -2.66 10.98
C MET A 101 -19.54 -3.76 11.94
N SER A 102 -19.43 -5.00 11.47
CA SER A 102 -18.91 -6.12 12.26
C SER A 102 -17.48 -5.86 12.72
N LYS A 103 -16.58 -5.45 11.81
CA LYS A 103 -15.18 -5.11 12.12
C LYS A 103 -15.05 -3.91 13.07
N ALA A 104 -15.95 -2.95 12.99
CA ALA A 104 -15.95 -1.77 13.87
C ALA A 104 -16.52 -2.06 15.28
N GLY A 105 -17.05 -3.27 15.50
CA GLY A 105 -17.57 -3.73 16.78
C GLY A 105 -19.05 -3.39 17.01
N VAL A 106 -19.87 -3.26 15.96
CA VAL A 106 -21.32 -3.14 16.13
C VAL A 106 -21.86 -4.46 16.67
N SER A 107 -22.31 -4.46 17.91
CA SER A 107 -22.86 -5.63 18.60
C SER A 107 -24.38 -5.50 18.69
N ALA A 108 -25.08 -6.17 17.77
CA ALA A 108 -26.53 -6.24 17.73
C ALA A 108 -27.01 -7.47 16.96
N THR A 109 -28.15 -8.03 17.37
CA THR A 109 -28.82 -9.08 16.62
C THR A 109 -29.43 -8.53 15.33
N LYS A 110 -29.67 -9.39 14.33
CA LYS A 110 -30.35 -8.99 13.08
C LYS A 110 -31.67 -8.25 13.35
N GLN A 111 -32.49 -8.78 14.26
CA GLN A 111 -33.75 -8.15 14.66
C GLN A 111 -33.54 -6.75 15.26
N THR A 112 -32.46 -6.54 16.02
CA THR A 112 -32.13 -5.24 16.61
C THR A 112 -31.68 -4.25 15.53
N LEU A 113 -30.89 -4.70 14.56
CA LEU A 113 -30.50 -3.89 13.40
C LEU A 113 -31.74 -3.47 12.58
N ASP A 114 -32.71 -4.38 12.39
CA ASP A 114 -33.96 -4.07 11.69
C ASP A 114 -34.81 -3.03 12.45
N ARG A 115 -34.87 -3.11 13.79
CA ARG A 115 -35.54 -2.09 14.61
C ARG A 115 -34.87 -0.73 14.50
N TRP A 116 -33.54 -0.69 14.45
CA TRP A 116 -32.81 0.57 14.21
C TRP A 116 -33.09 1.14 12.83
N LEU A 117 -33.21 0.28 11.80
CA LEU A 117 -33.52 0.72 10.45
C LEU A 117 -34.90 1.38 10.34
N LYS A 118 -35.89 0.80 11.03
CA LYS A 118 -37.27 1.29 11.12
C LYS A 118 -37.44 2.50 12.05
N GLY A 119 -36.44 2.82 12.87
CA GLY A 119 -36.52 3.89 13.87
C GLY A 119 -37.32 3.51 15.12
N GLU A 120 -37.66 2.24 15.29
CA GLU A 120 -38.40 1.72 16.46
C GLU A 120 -37.52 1.70 17.73
N GLN A 121 -36.21 1.66 17.56
CA GLN A 121 -35.22 1.63 18.64
C GLN A 121 -33.96 2.37 18.22
N ALA A 122 -33.34 3.11 19.15
CA ALA A 122 -32.03 3.71 18.93
C ALA A 122 -30.88 2.82 19.46
N PRO A 123 -29.72 2.77 18.77
CA PRO A 123 -28.52 2.16 19.29
C PRO A 123 -27.98 2.92 20.50
N ASN A 124 -27.35 2.17 21.41
CA ASN A 124 -26.61 2.76 22.52
C ASN A 124 -25.39 3.57 22.03
N LYS A 125 -24.72 4.30 22.94
CA LYS A 125 -23.57 5.15 22.60
C LYS A 125 -22.44 4.37 21.91
N ALA A 126 -22.08 3.20 22.44
CA ALA A 126 -21.01 2.36 21.89
C ALA A 126 -21.28 1.93 20.45
N ASN A 127 -22.51 1.50 20.15
CA ASN A 127 -22.92 1.11 18.80
C ASN A 127 -22.99 2.31 17.85
N ARG A 128 -23.41 3.50 18.32
CA ARG A 128 -23.37 4.73 17.50
C ARG A 128 -21.94 5.11 17.12
N GLU A 129 -21.00 5.02 18.05
CA GLU A 129 -19.58 5.26 17.78
C GLU A 129 -19.00 4.20 16.82
N ALA A 130 -19.38 2.92 17.00
CA ALA A 130 -18.98 1.85 16.09
C ALA A 130 -19.52 2.05 14.66
N ILE A 131 -20.77 2.47 14.51
CA ILE A 131 -21.36 2.85 13.22
C ILE A 131 -20.56 4.00 12.58
N GLY A 132 -20.21 5.03 13.35
CA GLY A 132 -19.38 6.14 12.87
C GLY A 132 -18.00 5.69 12.38
N ARG A 133 -17.33 4.80 13.12
CA ARG A 133 -16.04 4.21 12.71
C ARG A 133 -16.17 3.36 11.45
N ALA A 134 -17.19 2.50 11.37
CA ALA A 134 -17.46 1.69 10.18
C ALA A 134 -17.69 2.58 8.95
N TYR A 135 -18.44 3.67 9.13
CA TYR A 135 -18.75 4.64 8.11
C TYR A 135 -17.51 5.37 7.59
N GLU A 136 -16.69 5.92 8.49
CA GLU A 136 -15.44 6.60 8.10
C GLU A 136 -14.43 5.60 7.49
N GLY A 137 -14.40 4.35 7.95
CA GLY A 137 -13.62 3.29 7.33
C GLY A 137 -14.05 3.03 5.87
N MET A 138 -15.35 2.95 5.61
CA MET A 138 -15.87 2.80 4.24
C MET A 138 -15.61 4.03 3.37
N ARG A 139 -15.68 5.22 3.95
CA ARG A 139 -15.33 6.47 3.29
C ARG A 139 -13.84 6.51 2.93
N GLY A 140 -12.96 6.07 3.82
CA GLY A 140 -11.50 6.01 3.61
C GLY A 140 -11.04 4.83 2.76
N ARG A 141 -11.88 3.82 2.54
CA ARG A 141 -11.52 2.56 1.84
C ARG A 141 -10.78 2.76 0.50
N PRO A 142 -11.17 3.67 -0.40
CA PRO A 142 -10.42 3.88 -1.64
C PRO A 142 -8.97 4.34 -1.42
N VAL A 143 -8.73 5.11 -0.36
CA VAL A 143 -7.39 5.60 0.01
C VAL A 143 -6.56 4.44 0.54
N THR A 144 -7.13 3.63 1.44
CA THR A 144 -6.47 2.43 1.98
C THR A 144 -6.15 1.44 0.87
N GLU A 145 -7.11 1.11 0.01
CA GLU A 145 -6.90 0.17 -1.11
C GLU A 145 -5.81 0.67 -2.07
N ALA A 146 -5.73 1.98 -2.32
CA ALA A 146 -4.68 2.55 -3.17
C ALA A 146 -3.29 2.44 -2.52
N ARG A 147 -3.20 2.66 -1.20
CA ARG A 147 -1.95 2.50 -0.44
C ARG A 147 -1.50 1.04 -0.38
N ASP A 148 -2.42 0.12 -0.07
CA ASP A 148 -2.12 -1.32 0.00
C ASP A 148 -1.63 -1.83 -1.37
N ALA A 149 -2.25 -1.38 -2.46
CA ALA A 149 -1.82 -1.71 -3.81
C ALA A 149 -0.42 -1.15 -4.15
N ALA A 150 -0.11 0.08 -3.72
CA ALA A 150 1.20 0.68 -3.91
C ALA A 150 2.28 -0.11 -3.13
N GLN A 151 2.02 -0.43 -1.87
CA GLN A 151 2.93 -1.23 -1.03
C GLN A 151 3.16 -2.63 -1.61
N ALA A 152 2.11 -3.31 -2.07
CA ALA A 152 2.23 -4.62 -2.70
C ALA A 152 3.07 -4.57 -3.98
N ALA A 153 2.90 -3.54 -4.81
CA ALA A 153 3.69 -3.38 -6.02
C ALA A 153 5.15 -3.01 -5.75
N ALA A 154 5.42 -2.20 -4.72
CA ALA A 154 6.78 -1.92 -4.26
C ALA A 154 7.49 -3.18 -3.77
N LYS A 155 6.77 -4.06 -3.04
CA LYS A 155 7.29 -5.38 -2.63
C LYS A 155 7.63 -6.25 -3.85
N GLN A 156 6.76 -6.32 -4.85
CA GLN A 156 7.02 -7.06 -6.09
C GLN A 156 8.26 -6.53 -6.84
N ALA A 157 8.45 -5.22 -6.89
CA ALA A 157 9.64 -4.62 -7.51
C ALA A 157 10.93 -4.99 -6.76
N ALA A 158 10.90 -5.01 -5.42
CA ALA A 158 12.02 -5.43 -4.61
C ALA A 158 12.37 -6.92 -4.82
N GLU A 159 11.35 -7.79 -4.88
CA GLU A 159 11.53 -9.22 -5.12
C GLU A 159 12.13 -9.49 -6.51
N ALA A 160 11.59 -8.85 -7.55
CA ALA A 160 12.13 -8.96 -8.91
C ALA A 160 13.58 -8.48 -8.98
N LEU A 161 13.93 -7.43 -8.25
CA LEU A 161 15.31 -6.95 -8.18
C LEU A 161 16.24 -7.96 -7.50
N THR A 162 15.80 -8.55 -6.39
CA THR A 162 16.56 -9.58 -5.68
C THR A 162 16.77 -10.81 -6.56
N GLU A 163 15.76 -11.23 -7.32
CA GLU A 163 15.87 -12.34 -8.26
C GLU A 163 16.86 -12.05 -9.40
N ALA A 164 16.74 -10.89 -10.04
CA ALA A 164 17.66 -10.48 -11.10
C ALA A 164 19.12 -10.36 -10.61
N MET A 165 19.30 -9.95 -9.35
CA MET A 165 20.61 -9.93 -8.70
C MET A 165 21.16 -11.32 -8.46
N ARG A 166 20.31 -12.25 -8.00
CA ARG A 166 20.69 -13.66 -7.82
C ARG A 166 21.13 -14.28 -9.13
N ASP A 167 20.38 -14.08 -10.21
CA ASP A 167 20.69 -14.64 -11.52
C ASP A 167 21.99 -14.08 -12.11
N ARG A 168 22.26 -12.79 -11.90
CA ARG A 168 23.45 -12.13 -12.45
C ARG A 168 24.72 -12.46 -11.71
N TYR A 169 24.65 -12.57 -10.39
CA TYR A 169 25.84 -12.70 -9.53
C TYR A 169 25.96 -14.07 -8.86
N GLY A 170 25.07 -15.03 -9.17
CA GLY A 170 25.08 -16.39 -8.63
C GLY A 170 24.93 -16.46 -7.11
N SER A 171 24.53 -15.37 -6.46
CA SER A 171 24.50 -15.25 -5.01
C SER A 171 23.32 -14.42 -4.53
N ASN A 172 22.76 -14.79 -3.38
CA ASN A 172 21.68 -14.05 -2.75
C ASN A 172 22.17 -12.66 -2.33
N VAL A 173 21.72 -11.62 -3.03
CA VAL A 173 21.93 -10.22 -2.66
C VAL A 173 20.69 -9.74 -1.92
N ARG A 174 20.83 -9.41 -0.64
CA ARG A 174 19.74 -8.80 0.15
C ARG A 174 20.05 -7.33 0.39
N PHE A 175 19.13 -6.48 -0.01
CA PHE A 175 19.13 -5.06 0.34
C PHE A 175 18.30 -4.87 1.61
N ARG A 176 18.97 -4.57 2.71
CA ARG A 176 18.37 -4.24 4.02
C ARG A 176 18.48 -2.75 4.27
N ASP A 177 17.56 -2.20 5.05
CA ASP A 177 17.57 -0.78 5.43
C ASP A 177 17.85 0.15 4.23
N ILE A 178 17.10 -0.07 3.13
CA ILE A 178 17.22 0.76 1.94
C ILE A 178 16.97 2.22 2.36
N GLU A 179 17.92 3.10 2.08
CA GLU A 179 17.85 4.54 2.37
C GLU A 179 17.36 5.32 1.15
N SER A 180 17.83 4.95 -0.04
CA SER A 180 17.41 5.56 -1.30
C SER A 180 17.38 4.54 -2.42
N PHE A 181 16.52 4.79 -3.40
CA PHE A 181 16.34 3.95 -4.58
C PHE A 181 16.08 4.87 -5.77
N ASP A 182 17.11 5.21 -6.51
CA ASP A 182 17.02 6.17 -7.61
C ASP A 182 17.15 5.37 -8.90
N PHE A 183 16.23 5.51 -9.85
CA PHE A 183 16.52 4.95 -11.17
C PHE A 183 17.56 5.88 -11.90
N GLU A 184 17.96 5.64 -13.14
CA GLU A 184 18.69 6.62 -13.98
C GLU A 184 18.37 6.40 -15.46
#